data_AF-G1PRK8-F1
#
_entry.id   AF-G1PRK8-F1
#
_cell.length_a   1.000
_cell.length_b   1.000
_cell.length_c   1.000
_cell.angle_alpha   90.00
_cell.angle_beta   90.00
_cell.angle_gamma   90.00
#
_symmetry.space_group_name_H-M   'P 1'
#
loop_
_entity.id
_entity.type
_entity.pdbx_description
1 polymer ?
#
loop_
_entity_poly.entity_id
_entity_poly.type
_entity_poly.pdbx_seq_one_letter_code
_entity_poly.pdbx_strand_id
1 'polypeptide(L)'
;MSANNSSCTPILTSCLTGIYGAVLIGGLVGVISILFLLVKMNTRSVTTTAVVNLVVVHSVFLLTVPFRLTYLIKQKWTFGLPFCKFVSAMLHIHMYLTFLFYLVILVIRYLIFFKRKDKVEFYRKLHAVAASAGLWLLVIVIMVPLIASQYGSLDVYDTDNCFNFHKELAWAYVRVINYLIVAVVIAIALILLVFQIFIIMSMVRKLRHSLLSHQEFWAQLKNLFFIGVIMVCFLPYQLFRIYYLYTVALSSDCNSDIAYYNEIFLSVTAISCFDLLLFVLGGSHWFKQKIIDLWNYLFCH
;
A
#
# COMPACT_ATOMS: atom_id res chain seq x y z
N MET A 1 31.84 -12.49 30.23
CA MET A 1 30.47 -12.17 30.66
C MET A 1 30.26 -10.68 30.48
N SER A 2 29.66 -10.28 29.37
CA SER A 2 28.98 -8.99 29.20
C SER A 2 27.94 -9.21 28.11
N ALA A 3 26.75 -9.62 28.52
CA ALA A 3 25.60 -9.67 27.65
C ALA A 3 25.27 -8.23 27.25
N ASN A 4 25.63 -7.85 26.02
CA ASN A 4 25.07 -6.67 25.37
C ASN A 4 23.60 -6.97 25.09
N ASN A 5 22.76 -6.81 26.11
CA ASN A 5 21.34 -6.64 25.92
C ASN A 5 21.16 -5.33 25.15
N SER A 6 21.01 -5.45 23.82
CA SER A 6 20.63 -4.38 22.93
C SER A 6 19.21 -3.94 23.27
N SER A 7 19.09 -3.13 24.32
CA SER A 7 17.89 -2.38 24.66
C SER A 7 17.57 -1.49 23.46
N CYS A 8 16.55 -1.85 22.68
CA CYS A 8 15.98 -0.99 21.65
C CYS A 8 15.77 0.42 22.24
N THR A 9 16.33 1.44 21.60
CA THR A 9 16.32 2.81 22.13
C THR A 9 14.88 3.32 22.31
N PRO A 10 14.54 3.97 23.44
CA PRO A 10 13.15 4.36 23.77
C PRO A 10 12.51 5.34 22.76
N ILE A 11 13.33 6.16 22.11
CA ILE A 11 12.91 7.13 21.07
C ILE A 11 12.38 6.42 19.83
N LEU A 12 12.92 5.23 19.55
CA LEU A 12 12.73 4.45 18.34
C LEU A 12 11.37 3.74 18.32
N THR A 13 11.10 3.04 19.41
CA THR A 13 9.80 2.44 19.72
C THR A 13 8.70 3.50 19.72
N SER A 14 9.01 4.71 20.20
CA SER A 14 8.05 5.83 20.23
C SER A 14 7.64 6.28 18.82
N CYS A 15 8.57 6.33 17.86
CA CYS A 15 8.25 6.70 16.47
C CYS A 15 7.32 5.66 15.82
N LEU A 16 7.68 4.37 15.87
CA LEU A 16 6.85 3.29 15.32
C LEU A 16 5.47 3.24 15.98
N THR A 17 5.42 3.41 17.31
CA THR A 17 4.16 3.45 18.06
C THR A 17 3.28 4.61 17.59
N GLY A 18 3.86 5.79 17.37
CA GLY A 18 3.16 6.95 16.83
C GLY A 18 2.60 6.69 15.43
N ILE A 19 3.41 6.13 14.52
CA ILE A 19 2.97 5.82 13.15
C ILE A 19 1.82 4.81 13.16
N TYR A 20 1.97 3.68 13.85
CA TYR A 20 0.91 2.65 13.90
C TYR A 20 -0.35 3.15 14.64
N GLY A 21 -0.20 3.99 15.65
CA GLY A 21 -1.33 4.63 16.34
C GLY A 21 -2.10 5.56 15.39
N ALA A 22 -1.41 6.41 14.63
CA ALA A 22 -2.02 7.27 13.63
C ALA A 22 -2.71 6.46 12.52
N VAL A 23 -2.05 5.41 12.02
CA VAL A 23 -2.61 4.49 11.02
C VAL A 23 -3.88 3.82 11.52
N LEU A 24 -3.89 3.36 12.78
CA LEU A 24 -5.06 2.72 13.36
C LEU A 24 -6.25 3.68 13.40
N ILE A 25 -6.06 4.88 13.98
CA ILE A 25 -7.13 5.88 14.12
C ILE A 25 -7.59 6.37 12.74
N GLY A 26 -6.66 6.83 11.92
CA GLY A 26 -6.97 7.39 10.60
C GLY A 26 -7.55 6.37 9.63
N GLY A 27 -7.01 5.15 9.64
CA GLY A 27 -7.50 4.05 8.82
C GLY A 27 -8.90 3.61 9.22
N LEU A 28 -9.20 3.47 10.51
CA LEU A 28 -10.55 3.13 10.99
C LEU A 28 -11.56 4.21 10.60
N VAL A 29 -11.21 5.49 10.81
CA VAL A 29 -12.07 6.62 10.41
C VAL A 29 -12.30 6.61 8.90
N GLY A 30 -11.26 6.34 8.09
CA GLY A 30 -11.36 6.22 6.64
C GLY A 30 -12.28 5.08 6.19
N VAL A 31 -12.10 3.88 6.76
CA VAL A 31 -12.93 2.69 6.48
C VAL A 31 -14.40 2.94 6.84
N ILE A 32 -14.68 3.49 8.02
CA ILE A 32 -16.06 3.79 8.44
C ILE A 32 -16.69 4.84 7.53
N SER A 33 -15.93 5.90 7.20
CA SER A 33 -16.40 6.99 6.34
C SER A 33 -16.77 6.49 4.94
N ILE A 34 -15.92 5.66 4.32
CA ILE A 34 -16.20 5.14 2.98
C ILE A 34 -17.34 4.12 2.99
N LEU A 35 -17.48 3.31 4.05
CA LEU A 35 -18.62 2.38 4.19
C LEU A 35 -19.95 3.13 4.20
N PHE A 36 -20.04 4.26 4.90
CA PHE A 36 -21.24 5.11 4.89
C PHE A 36 -21.55 5.69 3.50
N LEU A 37 -20.52 6.08 2.74
CA LEU A 37 -20.70 6.51 1.35
C LEU A 37 -21.09 5.36 0.43
N LEU A 38 -20.52 4.17 0.62
CA LEU A 38 -20.79 2.98 -0.19
C LEU A 38 -22.26 2.58 -0.15
N VAL A 39 -22.95 2.77 0.98
CA VAL A 39 -24.41 2.57 1.11
C VAL A 39 -25.19 3.47 0.15
N LYS A 40 -24.68 4.67 -0.15
CA LYS A 40 -25.30 5.63 -1.06
C LYS A 40 -24.79 5.52 -2.50
N MET A 41 -23.71 4.78 -2.74
CA MET A 41 -23.11 4.63 -4.05
C MET A 41 -23.74 3.49 -4.83
N ASN A 42 -23.84 3.64 -6.15
CA ASN A 42 -24.22 2.54 -7.02
C ASN A 42 -23.10 1.47 -7.01
N THR A 43 -23.37 0.33 -6.38
CA THR A 43 -22.45 -0.81 -6.23
C THR A 43 -22.05 -1.47 -7.55
N ARG A 44 -22.72 -1.09 -8.66
CA ARG A 44 -22.53 -1.68 -9.98
C ARG A 44 -21.36 -1.09 -10.80
N SER A 45 -20.53 -0.19 -10.27
CA SER A 45 -19.38 0.35 -11.01
C SER A 45 -18.08 -0.41 -10.68
N VAL A 46 -17.24 -0.61 -11.68
CA VAL A 46 -15.92 -1.26 -11.54
C VAL A 46 -15.03 -0.55 -10.52
N THR A 47 -15.14 0.79 -10.44
CA THR A 47 -14.44 1.57 -9.42
C THR A 47 -14.98 1.29 -8.02
N THR A 48 -16.30 1.13 -7.86
CA THR A 48 -16.90 0.78 -6.58
C THR A 48 -16.44 -0.60 -6.11
N THR A 49 -16.36 -1.59 -7.01
CA THR A 49 -15.83 -2.93 -6.70
C THR A 49 -14.37 -2.89 -6.22
N ALA A 50 -13.53 -2.09 -6.87
CA ALA A 50 -12.13 -1.96 -6.45
C ALA A 50 -11.99 -1.25 -5.09
N VAL A 51 -12.80 -0.22 -4.82
CA VAL A 51 -12.86 0.45 -3.51
C VAL A 51 -13.32 -0.51 -2.41
N VAL A 52 -14.30 -1.38 -2.67
CA VAL A 52 -14.73 -2.41 -1.72
C VAL A 52 -13.58 -3.37 -1.38
N ASN A 53 -12.80 -3.79 -2.39
CA ASN A 53 -11.63 -4.62 -2.15
C ASN A 53 -10.56 -3.93 -1.29
N LEU A 54 -10.28 -2.65 -1.56
CA LEU A 54 -9.39 -1.85 -0.72
C LEU A 54 -9.90 -1.79 0.73
N VAL A 55 -11.21 -1.55 0.93
CA VAL A 55 -11.82 -1.57 2.27
C VAL A 55 -11.54 -2.88 3.01
N VAL A 56 -11.68 -4.03 2.33
CA VAL A 56 -11.37 -5.34 2.93
C VAL A 56 -9.89 -5.43 3.31
N VAL A 57 -8.98 -5.07 2.38
CA VAL A 57 -7.52 -5.11 2.62
C VAL A 57 -7.12 -4.22 3.81
N HIS A 58 -7.61 -2.98 3.86
CA HIS A 58 -7.33 -2.07 4.98
C HIS A 58 -7.93 -2.59 6.27
N SER A 59 -9.16 -3.11 6.26
CA SER A 59 -9.80 -3.64 7.46
C SER A 59 -9.02 -4.82 8.06
N VAL A 60 -8.63 -5.80 7.23
CA VAL A 60 -7.85 -6.96 7.71
C VAL A 60 -6.51 -6.51 8.28
N PHE A 61 -5.83 -5.56 7.63
CA PHE A 61 -4.57 -5.03 8.14
C PHE A 61 -4.77 -4.29 9.47
N LEU A 62 -5.74 -3.38 9.56
CA LEU A 62 -6.03 -2.61 10.76
C LEU A 62 -6.38 -3.48 11.96
N LEU A 63 -7.01 -4.65 11.75
CA LEU A 63 -7.26 -5.62 12.83
C LEU A 63 -5.95 -6.20 13.42
N THR A 64 -4.86 -6.26 12.64
CA THR A 64 -3.56 -6.75 13.14
C THR A 64 -2.72 -5.69 13.86
N VAL A 65 -2.97 -4.40 13.59
CA VAL A 65 -2.20 -3.28 14.14
C VAL A 65 -2.20 -3.22 15.68
N PRO A 66 -3.32 -3.44 16.40
CA PRO A 66 -3.34 -3.42 17.87
C PRO A 66 -2.37 -4.42 18.52
N PHE A 67 -2.19 -5.60 17.91
CA PHE A 67 -1.25 -6.60 18.41
C PHE A 67 0.20 -6.16 18.26
N ARG A 68 0.51 -5.50 17.14
CA ARG A 68 1.82 -4.89 16.90
C ARG A 68 2.08 -3.72 17.86
N LEU A 69 1.09 -2.88 18.13
CA LEU A 69 1.17 -1.82 19.14
C LEU A 69 1.40 -2.38 20.55
N THR A 70 0.70 -3.46 20.90
CA THR A 70 0.89 -4.12 22.19
C THR A 70 2.33 -4.61 22.37
N TYR A 71 2.91 -5.19 21.31
CA TYR A 71 4.32 -5.58 21.30
C TYR A 71 5.26 -4.38 21.46
N LEU A 72 5.03 -3.29 20.72
CA LEU A 72 5.85 -2.08 20.82
C LEU A 72 5.79 -1.45 22.23
N ILE A 73 4.64 -1.49 22.90
CA ILE A 73 4.49 -0.92 24.24
C ILE A 73 5.07 -1.85 25.32
N LYS A 74 4.75 -3.15 25.25
CA LYS A 74 5.13 -4.12 26.29
C LYS A 74 6.51 -4.75 26.07
N GLN A 75 7.11 -4.56 24.90
CA GLN A 75 8.39 -5.14 24.48
C GLN A 75 8.45 -6.67 24.63
N LYS A 76 7.28 -7.34 24.58
CA LYS A 76 7.15 -8.78 24.72
C LYS A 76 5.96 -9.30 23.91
N TRP A 77 6.18 -10.38 23.16
CA TRP A 77 5.12 -11.05 22.42
C TRP A 77 4.51 -12.20 23.24
N THR A 78 3.18 -12.22 23.39
CA THR A 78 2.47 -13.23 24.20
C THR A 78 1.44 -14.04 23.42
N PHE A 79 1.30 -13.83 22.11
CA PHE A 79 0.23 -14.42 21.29
C PHE A 79 0.68 -15.65 20.49
N GLY A 80 1.88 -16.18 20.77
CA GLY A 80 2.45 -17.34 20.11
C GLY A 80 3.11 -17.06 18.76
N LEU A 81 4.04 -17.94 18.37
CA LEU A 81 4.87 -17.77 17.17
C LEU A 81 4.08 -17.75 15.84
N PRO A 82 3.07 -18.60 15.60
CA PRO A 82 2.32 -18.57 14.34
C PRO A 82 1.62 -17.23 14.11
N PHE A 83 1.05 -16.65 15.17
CA PHE A 83 0.39 -15.35 15.08
C PHE A 83 1.40 -14.20 14.90
N CYS A 84 2.59 -14.29 15.53
CA CYS A 84 3.68 -13.35 15.29
C CYS A 84 4.07 -13.32 13.80
N LYS A 85 4.28 -14.50 13.19
CA LYS A 85 4.57 -14.62 11.76
C LYS A 85 3.49 -13.98 10.89
N PHE A 86 2.22 -14.27 11.21
CA PHE A 86 1.08 -13.70 10.50
C PHE A 86 1.05 -12.17 10.58
N VAL A 87 1.11 -11.60 11.80
CA VAL A 87 1.07 -10.14 12.01
C VAL A 87 2.28 -9.44 11.35
N SER A 88 3.46 -10.06 11.38
CA SER A 88 4.66 -9.53 10.69
C SER A 88 4.51 -9.53 9.17
N ALA A 89 3.99 -10.63 8.61
CA ALA A 89 3.79 -10.75 7.17
C ALA A 89 2.64 -9.87 6.67
N MET A 90 1.64 -9.60 7.51
CA MET A 90 0.44 -8.85 7.13
C MET A 90 0.75 -7.45 6.58
N LEU A 91 1.78 -6.78 7.09
CA LEU A 91 2.18 -5.45 6.57
C LEU A 91 2.72 -5.52 5.13
N HIS A 92 3.50 -6.56 4.80
CA HIS A 92 3.96 -6.80 3.44
C HIS A 92 2.78 -7.18 2.52
N ILE A 93 1.91 -8.08 3.00
CA ILE A 93 0.69 -8.48 2.28
C ILE A 93 -0.18 -7.26 1.98
N HIS A 94 -0.40 -6.41 2.99
CA HIS A 94 -1.17 -5.17 2.88
C HIS A 94 -0.59 -4.23 1.81
N MET A 95 0.72 -3.97 1.85
CA MET A 95 1.40 -3.14 0.86
C MET A 95 1.20 -3.68 -0.57
N TYR A 96 1.48 -4.97 -0.81
CA TYR A 96 1.38 -5.55 -2.14
C TYR A 96 -0.06 -5.65 -2.66
N LEU A 97 -1.02 -6.02 -1.80
CA LEU A 97 -2.44 -6.04 -2.16
C LEU A 97 -2.94 -4.64 -2.51
N THR A 98 -2.61 -3.64 -1.69
CA THR A 98 -3.01 -2.25 -1.93
C THR A 98 -2.44 -1.74 -3.25
N PHE A 99 -1.14 -1.95 -3.50
CA PHE A 99 -0.50 -1.62 -4.77
C PHE A 99 -1.19 -2.27 -5.98
N LEU A 100 -1.53 -3.55 -5.86
CA LEU A 100 -2.16 -4.31 -6.94
C LEU A 100 -3.58 -3.84 -7.24
N PHE A 101 -4.37 -3.50 -6.21
CA PHE A 101 -5.67 -2.89 -6.41
C PHE A 101 -5.57 -1.49 -7.03
N TYR A 102 -4.59 -0.67 -6.63
CA TYR A 102 -4.34 0.61 -7.30
C TYR A 102 -3.95 0.44 -8.76
N LEU A 103 -3.08 -0.53 -9.08
CA LEU A 103 -2.71 -0.86 -10.45
C LEU A 103 -3.96 -1.22 -11.28
N VAL A 104 -4.81 -2.10 -10.76
CA VAL A 104 -6.06 -2.50 -11.43
C VAL A 104 -6.96 -1.28 -11.67
N ILE A 105 -7.14 -0.41 -10.67
CA ILE A 105 -7.94 0.82 -10.79
C ILE A 105 -7.39 1.71 -11.92
N LEU A 106 -6.08 1.98 -11.91
CA LEU A 106 -5.42 2.88 -12.85
C LEU A 106 -5.45 2.32 -14.28
N VAL A 107 -5.15 1.03 -14.46
CA VAL A 107 -5.20 0.37 -15.78
C VAL A 107 -6.61 0.40 -16.35
N ILE A 108 -7.64 0.09 -15.56
CA ILE A 108 -9.03 0.17 -16.01
C ILE A 108 -9.38 1.61 -16.42
N ARG A 109 -8.92 2.62 -15.67
CA ARG A 109 -9.14 4.02 -15.99
C ARG A 109 -8.43 4.44 -17.29
N TYR A 110 -7.22 3.97 -17.54
CA TYR A 110 -6.49 4.22 -18.78
C TYR A 110 -7.17 3.55 -19.97
N LEU A 111 -7.60 2.30 -19.82
CA LEU A 111 -8.37 1.62 -20.86
C LEU A 111 -9.67 2.36 -21.19
N ILE A 112 -10.40 2.87 -20.18
CA ILE A 112 -11.61 3.68 -20.40
C ILE A 112 -11.30 4.97 -21.15
N PHE A 113 -10.20 5.65 -20.81
CA PHE A 113 -9.77 6.87 -21.47
C PHE A 113 -9.42 6.64 -22.95
N PHE A 114 -8.63 5.61 -23.25
CA PHE A 114 -8.20 5.33 -24.63
C PHE A 114 -9.28 4.68 -25.50
N LYS A 115 -10.15 3.82 -24.95
CA LYS A 115 -11.16 3.08 -25.73
C LYS A 115 -12.50 3.80 -25.91
N ARG A 116 -12.59 5.12 -25.67
CA ARG A 116 -13.75 6.01 -25.90
C ARG A 116 -15.10 5.26 -26.01
N LYS A 117 -15.56 4.71 -24.87
CA LYS A 117 -16.84 4.00 -24.64
C LYS A 117 -17.48 3.31 -25.86
N ASP A 118 -17.27 2.00 -26.00
CA ASP A 118 -18.24 1.16 -26.71
C ASP A 118 -18.61 -0.10 -25.93
N LYS A 119 -19.91 -0.18 -25.61
CA LYS A 119 -20.80 -1.35 -25.44
C LYS A 119 -20.47 -2.53 -24.49
N VAL A 120 -19.39 -2.52 -23.71
CA VAL A 120 -19.02 -3.71 -22.88
C VAL A 120 -19.01 -3.48 -21.36
N GLU A 121 -19.92 -2.64 -20.84
CA GLU A 121 -20.01 -2.31 -19.40
C GLU A 121 -20.27 -3.56 -18.52
N PHE A 122 -21.01 -4.56 -19.02
CA PHE A 122 -21.36 -5.78 -18.27
C PHE A 122 -20.19 -6.77 -18.16
N TYR A 123 -19.58 -7.16 -19.28
CA TYR A 123 -18.45 -8.10 -19.26
C TYR A 123 -17.27 -7.51 -18.47
N ARG A 124 -17.02 -6.19 -18.56
CA ARG A 124 -15.96 -5.52 -17.78
C ARG A 124 -16.12 -5.69 -16.27
N LYS A 125 -17.36 -5.76 -15.75
CA LYS A 125 -17.64 -6.02 -14.33
C LYS A 125 -17.37 -7.47 -13.95
N LEU A 126 -17.86 -8.40 -14.75
CA LEU A 126 -17.63 -9.83 -14.51
C LEU A 126 -16.14 -10.16 -14.56
N HIS A 127 -15.40 -9.59 -15.52
CA HIS A 127 -13.95 -9.69 -15.57
C HIS A 127 -13.26 -9.03 -14.36
N ALA A 128 -13.73 -7.86 -13.88
CA ALA A 128 -13.14 -7.22 -12.71
C ALA A 128 -13.39 -8.00 -11.40
N VAL A 129 -14.60 -8.55 -11.22
CA VAL A 129 -14.94 -9.39 -10.06
C VAL A 129 -14.19 -10.72 -10.13
N ALA A 130 -14.14 -11.37 -11.30
CA ALA A 130 -13.41 -12.62 -11.49
C ALA A 130 -11.89 -12.42 -11.34
N ALA A 131 -11.34 -11.32 -11.88
CA ALA A 131 -9.93 -10.98 -11.68
C ALA A 131 -9.62 -10.68 -10.22
N SER A 132 -10.51 -9.98 -9.51
CA SER A 132 -10.38 -9.72 -8.08
C SER A 132 -10.45 -11.02 -7.26
N ALA A 133 -11.38 -11.92 -7.55
CA ALA A 133 -11.47 -13.23 -6.90
C ALA A 133 -10.23 -14.09 -7.18
N GLY A 134 -9.75 -14.10 -8.43
CA GLY A 134 -8.51 -14.77 -8.81
C GLY A 134 -7.28 -14.18 -8.10
N LEU A 135 -7.24 -12.86 -7.93
CA LEU A 135 -6.18 -12.17 -7.22
C LEU A 135 -6.13 -12.55 -5.74
N TRP A 136 -7.29 -12.56 -5.08
CA TRP A 136 -7.42 -12.99 -3.69
C TRP A 136 -7.01 -14.44 -3.53
N LEU A 137 -7.47 -15.32 -4.42
CA LEU A 137 -7.12 -16.74 -4.40
C LEU A 137 -5.61 -16.93 -4.62
N LEU A 138 -5.01 -16.22 -5.57
CA LEU A 138 -3.57 -16.25 -5.81
C LEU A 138 -2.77 -15.75 -4.61
N VAL A 139 -3.19 -14.65 -3.99
CA VAL A 139 -2.53 -14.11 -2.80
C VAL A 139 -2.64 -15.08 -1.62
N ILE A 140 -3.80 -15.69 -1.40
CA ILE A 140 -3.98 -16.69 -0.35
C ILE A 140 -3.12 -17.93 -0.63
N VAL A 141 -3.16 -18.45 -1.85
CA VAL A 141 -2.43 -19.67 -2.24
C VAL A 141 -0.92 -19.48 -2.25
N ILE A 142 -0.40 -18.28 -2.53
CA ILE A 142 1.04 -18.00 -2.52
C ILE A 142 1.51 -17.57 -1.13
N MET A 143 0.83 -16.60 -0.51
CA MET A 143 1.29 -16.01 0.75
C MET A 143 1.09 -16.93 1.95
N VAL A 144 -0.04 -17.65 2.04
CA VAL A 144 -0.31 -18.52 3.20
C VAL A 144 0.72 -19.64 3.31
N PRO A 145 1.04 -20.40 2.24
CA PRO A 145 2.09 -21.43 2.32
C PRO A 145 3.48 -20.86 2.54
N LEU A 146 3.83 -19.72 1.92
CA LEU A 146 5.14 -19.07 2.15
C LEU A 146 5.31 -18.65 3.62
N ILE A 147 4.26 -18.08 4.22
CA ILE A 147 4.27 -17.67 5.63
C ILE A 147 4.30 -18.89 6.56
N ALA A 148 3.54 -19.94 6.23
CA ALA A 148 3.45 -21.14 7.05
C ALA A 148 4.70 -22.01 7.00
N SER A 149 5.36 -22.13 5.83
CA SER A 149 6.46 -23.08 5.61
C SER A 149 7.85 -22.46 5.64
N GLN A 150 8.03 -21.20 5.23
CA GLN A 150 9.37 -20.60 5.07
C GLN A 150 9.60 -19.36 5.93
N TYR A 151 8.57 -18.57 6.21
CA TYR A 151 8.73 -17.34 6.99
C TYR A 151 8.99 -17.63 8.47
N GLY A 152 10.17 -17.24 8.96
CA GLY A 152 10.59 -17.48 10.34
C GLY A 152 10.70 -18.98 10.67
N SER A 153 11.14 -19.79 9.71
CA SER A 153 11.21 -21.26 9.83
C SER A 153 12.50 -21.76 10.50
N LEU A 154 13.55 -20.93 10.54
CA LEU A 154 14.77 -21.24 11.28
C LEU A 154 14.47 -21.42 12.79
N ASP A 155 14.90 -22.54 13.38
CA ASP A 155 14.69 -22.94 14.80
C ASP A 155 15.32 -22.02 15.87
N VAL A 156 15.75 -20.81 15.49
CA VAL A 156 16.58 -19.90 16.30
C VAL A 156 15.86 -18.57 16.57
N TYR A 157 14.53 -18.57 16.64
CA TYR A 157 13.76 -17.38 17.01
C TYR A 157 13.18 -17.53 18.41
N ASP A 158 13.51 -16.56 19.26
CA ASP A 158 12.96 -16.45 20.60
C ASP A 158 11.46 -16.13 20.53
N THR A 159 10.66 -16.88 21.29
CA THR A 159 9.20 -16.72 21.37
C THR A 159 8.77 -15.37 21.94
N ASP A 160 9.62 -14.71 22.72
CA ASP A 160 9.33 -13.42 23.34
C ASP A 160 9.63 -12.22 22.41
N ASN A 161 10.51 -12.40 21.41
CA ASN A 161 10.98 -11.36 20.50
C ASN A 161 10.44 -11.55 19.07
N CYS A 162 9.31 -10.90 18.76
CA CYS A 162 8.65 -10.93 17.46
C CYS A 162 9.24 -9.90 16.46
N PHE A 163 8.98 -10.08 15.16
CA PHE A 163 9.36 -9.18 14.05
C PHE A 163 10.85 -9.17 13.64
N ASN A 164 11.65 -10.14 14.12
CA ASN A 164 13.07 -10.27 13.74
C ASN A 164 13.32 -11.34 12.66
N PHE A 165 12.49 -11.39 11.60
CA PHE A 165 12.51 -12.48 10.59
C PHE A 165 13.48 -12.27 9.42
N HIS A 166 14.65 -11.69 9.69
CA HIS A 166 15.59 -11.26 8.64
C HIS A 166 16.61 -12.33 8.22
N LYS A 167 16.77 -13.41 9.01
CA LYS A 167 17.80 -14.43 8.76
C LYS A 167 17.56 -15.21 7.45
N GLU A 168 16.30 -15.31 7.01
CA GLU A 168 15.94 -15.96 5.74
C GLU A 168 16.47 -15.19 4.52
N LEU A 169 16.78 -13.89 4.65
CA LEU A 169 17.39 -13.09 3.57
C LEU A 169 18.87 -13.45 3.34
N ALA A 170 19.48 -14.26 4.20
CA ALA A 170 20.83 -14.80 3.98
C ALA A 170 20.88 -15.79 2.80
N TRP A 171 19.74 -16.35 2.39
CA TRP A 171 19.67 -17.27 1.27
C TRP A 171 19.63 -16.52 -0.06
N ALA A 172 20.48 -16.91 -1.01
CA ALA A 172 20.61 -16.23 -2.30
C ALA A 172 19.29 -16.20 -3.10
N TYR A 173 18.53 -17.31 -3.10
CA TYR A 173 17.26 -17.39 -3.82
C TYR A 173 16.20 -16.41 -3.26
N VAL A 174 16.14 -16.24 -1.93
CA VAL A 174 15.23 -15.30 -1.27
C VAL A 174 15.57 -13.87 -1.67
N ARG A 175 16.87 -13.52 -1.72
CA ARG A 175 17.31 -12.20 -2.20
C ARG A 175 16.95 -11.95 -3.66
N VAL A 176 17.19 -12.92 -4.54
CA VAL A 176 16.86 -12.80 -5.98
C VAL A 176 15.37 -12.54 -6.17
N ILE A 177 14.51 -13.29 -5.47
CA ILE A 177 13.05 -13.08 -5.52
C ILE A 177 12.68 -11.69 -5.01
N ASN A 178 13.26 -11.25 -3.89
CA ASN A 178 12.99 -9.91 -3.35
C ASN A 178 13.42 -8.81 -4.34
N TYR A 179 14.61 -8.90 -4.94
CA TYR A 179 15.07 -7.95 -5.96
C TYR A 179 14.14 -7.91 -7.17
N LEU A 180 13.69 -9.07 -7.66
CA LEU A 180 12.75 -9.16 -8.77
C LEU A 180 11.43 -8.44 -8.44
N ILE A 181 10.85 -8.72 -7.26
CA ILE A 181 9.61 -8.07 -6.82
C ILE A 181 9.78 -6.56 -6.73
N VAL A 182 10.85 -6.09 -6.08
CA VAL A 182 11.15 -4.66 -5.94
C VAL A 182 11.29 -3.98 -7.31
N ALA A 183 12.07 -4.59 -8.22
CA ALA A 183 12.27 -4.06 -9.57
C ALA A 183 10.96 -3.97 -10.36
N VAL A 184 10.10 -5.00 -10.28
CA VAL A 184 8.79 -5.01 -10.92
C VAL A 184 7.88 -3.90 -10.37
N VAL A 185 7.83 -3.73 -9.04
CA VAL A 185 7.00 -2.69 -8.41
C VAL A 185 7.46 -1.29 -8.83
N ILE A 186 8.76 -1.02 -8.81
CA ILE A 186 9.32 0.27 -9.23
C ILE A 186 9.02 0.52 -10.71
N ALA A 187 9.26 -0.46 -11.58
CA ALA A 187 9.00 -0.33 -13.02
C ALA A 187 7.53 -0.02 -13.30
N ILE A 188 6.60 -0.75 -12.66
CA ILE A 188 5.16 -0.51 -12.81
C ILE A 188 4.79 0.89 -12.31
N ALA A 189 5.28 1.32 -11.14
CA ALA A 189 4.98 2.64 -10.59
C ALA A 189 5.42 3.77 -11.53
N LEU A 190 6.62 3.66 -12.11
CA LEU A 190 7.14 4.62 -13.08
C LEU A 190 6.33 4.61 -14.39
N ILE A 191 5.98 3.44 -14.90
CA ILE A 191 5.12 3.30 -16.08
C ILE A 191 3.78 4.01 -15.85
N LEU A 192 3.11 3.73 -14.73
CA LEU A 192 1.84 4.38 -14.38
C LEU A 192 1.96 5.91 -14.32
N LEU A 193 3.03 6.43 -13.71
CA LEU A 193 3.29 7.86 -13.62
C LEU A 193 3.48 8.49 -15.01
N VAL A 194 4.30 7.88 -15.88
CA VAL A 194 4.55 8.36 -17.24
C VAL A 194 3.26 8.37 -18.07
N PHE A 195 2.48 7.28 -18.01
CA PHE A 195 1.17 7.23 -18.69
C PHE A 195 0.21 8.30 -18.17
N GLN A 196 0.16 8.55 -16.86
CA GLN A 196 -0.68 9.60 -16.29
C GLN A 196 -0.28 10.99 -16.79
N ILE A 197 1.01 11.31 -16.77
CA ILE A 197 1.54 12.59 -17.26
C ILE A 197 1.21 12.74 -18.75
N PHE A 198 1.40 11.71 -19.56
CA PHE A 198 1.04 11.73 -20.98
C PHE A 198 -0.44 12.01 -21.20
N ILE A 199 -1.33 11.36 -20.44
CA ILE A 199 -2.78 11.58 -20.51
C ILE A 199 -3.15 13.02 -20.13
N ILE A 200 -2.60 13.54 -19.04
CA ILE A 200 -2.83 14.93 -18.59
C ILE A 200 -2.35 15.91 -19.66
N MET A 201 -1.14 15.72 -20.20
CA MET A 201 -0.59 16.57 -21.25
C MET A 201 -1.43 16.52 -22.54
N SER A 202 -1.88 15.33 -22.95
CA SER A 202 -2.77 15.19 -24.10
C SER A 202 -4.12 15.86 -23.87
N MET A 203 -4.62 15.85 -22.63
CA MET A 203 -5.87 16.50 -22.25
C MET A 203 -5.71 18.02 -22.30
N VAL A 204 -4.68 18.58 -21.65
CA VAL A 204 -4.38 20.03 -21.66
C VAL A 204 -4.24 20.56 -23.09
N ARG A 205 -3.56 19.84 -23.98
CA ARG A 205 -3.44 20.21 -25.40
C ARG A 205 -4.78 20.23 -26.15
N LYS A 206 -5.75 19.38 -25.76
CA LYS A 206 -7.10 19.33 -26.34
C LYS A 206 -8.11 20.24 -25.63
N LEU A 207 -7.80 20.72 -24.43
CA LEU A 207 -8.71 21.42 -23.50
C LEU A 207 -9.05 22.85 -23.87
N ARG A 208 -8.77 23.29 -25.10
CA ARG A 208 -9.19 24.62 -25.57
C ARG A 208 -10.71 24.69 -25.86
N HIS A 209 -11.43 23.56 -25.83
CA HIS A 209 -12.87 23.51 -26.10
C HIS A 209 -13.62 22.44 -25.26
N SER A 210 -14.59 22.88 -24.44
CA SER A 210 -15.76 22.13 -23.90
C SER A 210 -15.79 21.66 -22.43
N LEU A 211 -17.01 21.71 -21.86
CA LEU A 211 -17.46 21.27 -20.53
C LEU A 211 -17.20 19.78 -20.21
N LEU A 212 -17.02 18.91 -21.21
CA LEU A 212 -16.65 17.50 -21.00
C LEU A 212 -15.29 17.36 -20.28
N SER A 213 -14.43 18.36 -20.46
CA SER A 213 -13.16 18.55 -19.76
C SER A 213 -13.29 18.42 -18.24
N HIS A 214 -14.30 19.05 -17.62
CA HIS A 214 -14.37 19.12 -16.16
C HIS A 214 -14.56 17.74 -15.53
N GLN A 215 -15.47 16.90 -16.03
CA GLN A 215 -15.71 15.57 -15.46
C GLN A 215 -14.53 14.62 -15.67
N GLU A 216 -13.90 14.67 -16.85
CA GLU A 216 -12.70 13.86 -17.14
C GLU A 216 -11.49 14.35 -16.34
N PHE A 217 -11.34 15.66 -16.15
CA PHE A 217 -10.32 16.26 -15.30
C PHE A 217 -10.40 15.77 -13.85
N TRP A 218 -11.59 15.79 -13.25
CA TRP A 218 -11.80 15.24 -11.91
C TRP A 218 -11.47 13.75 -11.81
N ALA A 219 -11.70 12.98 -12.88
CA ALA A 219 -11.31 11.58 -12.93
C ALA A 219 -9.78 11.41 -13.00
N GLN A 220 -9.07 12.24 -13.78
CA GLN A 220 -7.61 12.21 -13.86
C GLN A 220 -6.95 12.67 -12.56
N LEU A 221 -7.52 13.65 -11.85
CA LEU A 221 -7.02 14.08 -10.56
C LEU A 221 -7.11 12.97 -9.50
N LYS A 222 -8.19 12.18 -9.52
CA LYS A 222 -8.32 10.99 -8.67
C LYS A 222 -7.29 9.91 -9.01
N ASN A 223 -6.96 9.72 -10.29
CA ASN A 223 -5.90 8.79 -10.68
C ASN A 223 -4.54 9.28 -10.18
N LEU A 224 -4.26 10.58 -10.31
CA LEU A 224 -3.04 11.20 -9.80
C LEU A 224 -2.92 11.06 -8.28
N PHE A 225 -4.03 11.15 -7.54
CA PHE A 225 -4.07 10.90 -6.11
C PHE A 225 -3.55 9.49 -5.76
N PHE A 226 -4.07 8.44 -6.38
CA PHE A 226 -3.59 7.07 -6.13
C PHE A 226 -2.11 6.89 -6.51
N ILE A 227 -1.67 7.48 -7.62
CA ILE A 227 -0.25 7.47 -8.00
C ILE A 227 0.60 8.19 -6.95
N GLY A 228 0.13 9.34 -6.44
CA GLY A 228 0.78 10.06 -5.35
C GLY A 228 0.96 9.19 -4.11
N VAL A 229 -0.07 8.42 -3.72
CA VAL A 229 0.03 7.47 -2.60
C VAL A 229 1.10 6.40 -2.88
N ILE A 230 1.16 5.84 -4.09
CA ILE A 230 2.22 4.87 -4.46
C ILE A 230 3.61 5.49 -4.32
N MET A 231 3.80 6.70 -4.84
CA MET A 231 5.10 7.39 -4.85
C MET A 231 5.55 7.80 -3.45
N VAL A 232 4.64 8.19 -2.57
CA VAL A 232 4.97 8.66 -1.22
C VAL A 232 5.05 7.50 -0.22
N CYS A 233 4.13 6.53 -0.30
CA CYS A 233 4.03 5.47 0.71
C CYS A 233 4.84 4.22 0.35
N PHE A 234 4.93 3.86 -0.94
CA PHE A 234 5.52 2.58 -1.34
C PHE A 234 6.92 2.72 -1.92
N LEU A 235 7.14 3.69 -2.81
CA LEU A 235 8.42 3.84 -3.50
C LEU A 235 9.63 4.04 -2.55
N PRO A 236 9.54 4.83 -1.46
CA PRO A 236 10.67 5.00 -0.55
C PRO A 236 11.10 3.69 0.09
N TYR A 237 10.14 2.86 0.49
CA TYR A 237 10.43 1.53 1.02
C TYR A 237 11.06 0.62 -0.03
N GLN A 238 10.54 0.60 -1.26
CA GLN A 238 11.09 -0.24 -2.33
C GLN A 238 12.55 0.14 -2.64
N LEU A 239 12.87 1.42 -2.71
CA LEU A 239 14.24 1.91 -2.90
C LEU A 239 15.15 1.52 -1.71
N PHE A 240 14.69 1.75 -0.48
CA PHE A 240 15.45 1.39 0.70
C PHE A 240 15.66 -0.12 0.81
N ARG A 241 14.68 -0.93 0.38
CA ARG A 241 14.77 -2.39 0.38
C ARG A 241 15.90 -2.90 -0.51
N ILE A 242 16.20 -2.25 -1.64
CA ILE A 242 17.36 -2.58 -2.50
C ILE A 242 18.65 -2.40 -1.70
N TYR A 243 18.78 -1.26 -1.02
CA TYR A 243 19.93 -0.93 -0.19
C TYR A 243 20.06 -1.92 0.98
N TYR A 244 18.97 -2.22 1.67
CA TYR A 244 18.93 -3.19 2.74
C TYR A 244 19.41 -4.58 2.29
N LEU A 245 18.89 -5.10 1.18
CA LEU A 245 19.30 -6.39 0.62
C LEU A 245 20.78 -6.41 0.21
N TYR A 246 21.30 -5.30 -0.30
CA TYR A 246 22.71 -5.17 -0.67
C TYR A 246 23.61 -5.25 0.56
N THR A 247 23.26 -4.53 1.63
CA THR A 247 24.02 -4.55 2.88
C THR A 247 24.02 -5.93 3.54
N VAL A 248 22.86 -6.59 3.62
CA VAL A 248 22.72 -7.96 4.14
C VAL A 248 23.50 -8.98 3.31
N ALA A 249 23.69 -8.75 2.00
CA ALA A 249 24.49 -9.63 1.16
C ALA A 249 26.01 -9.46 1.36
N LEU A 250 26.46 -8.27 1.76
CA LEU A 250 27.88 -7.92 1.87
C LEU A 250 28.45 -8.18 3.27
N SER A 251 27.67 -7.94 4.33
CA SER A 251 28.08 -8.13 5.72
C SER A 251 27.29 -9.26 6.38
N SER A 252 27.98 -10.29 6.86
CA SER A 252 27.39 -11.33 7.72
C SER A 252 27.03 -10.80 9.11
N ASP A 253 27.59 -9.66 9.52
CA ASP A 253 27.18 -8.92 10.72
C ASP A 253 25.99 -8.01 10.39
N CYS A 254 24.82 -8.37 10.94
CA CYS A 254 23.63 -7.53 10.88
C CYS A 254 23.84 -6.26 11.71
N ASN A 255 24.04 -5.13 11.03
CA ASN A 255 23.99 -3.83 11.70
C ASN A 255 22.53 -3.54 12.13
N SER A 256 22.27 -3.51 13.43
CA SER A 256 20.94 -3.33 14.02
C SER A 256 20.23 -2.07 13.52
N ASP A 257 21.00 -1.04 13.17
CA ASP A 257 20.48 0.25 12.70
C ASP A 257 19.79 0.14 11.33
N ILE A 258 20.34 -0.66 10.41
CA ILE A 258 19.79 -0.78 9.04
C ILE A 258 18.49 -1.58 9.04
N ALA A 259 18.43 -2.65 9.84
CA ALA A 259 17.20 -3.41 10.06
C ALA A 259 16.09 -2.52 10.65
N TYR A 260 16.47 -1.60 11.54
CA TYR A 260 15.55 -0.61 12.08
C TYR A 260 15.00 0.36 11.02
N TYR A 261 15.86 0.99 10.21
CA TYR A 261 15.40 1.87 9.15
C TYR A 261 14.45 1.16 8.18
N ASN A 262 14.74 -0.10 7.86
CA ASN A 262 13.84 -0.93 7.04
C ASN A 262 12.44 -1.02 7.66
N GLU A 263 12.32 -1.22 8.97
CA GLU A 263 11.03 -1.24 9.68
C GLU A 263 10.32 0.11 9.68
N ILE A 264 11.04 1.24 9.78
CA ILE A 264 10.41 2.57 9.65
C ILE A 264 9.83 2.72 8.24
N PHE A 265 10.63 2.51 7.20
CA PHE A 265 10.16 2.66 5.82
C PHE A 265 9.01 1.71 5.51
N LEU A 266 9.05 0.49 6.05
CA LEU A 266 7.94 -0.44 5.94
C LEU A 266 6.70 0.08 6.66
N SER A 267 6.82 0.67 7.85
CA SER A 267 5.68 1.27 8.57
C SER A 267 5.06 2.47 7.83
N VAL A 268 5.86 3.23 7.07
CA VAL A 268 5.37 4.34 6.23
C VAL A 268 4.40 3.82 5.15
N THR A 269 4.59 2.59 4.65
CA THR A 269 3.65 1.98 3.69
C THR A 269 2.24 1.85 4.27
N ALA A 270 2.11 1.67 5.60
CA ALA A 270 0.83 1.55 6.29
C ALA A 270 0.03 2.87 6.29
N ILE A 271 0.68 4.03 6.09
CA ILE A 271 0.02 5.34 5.95
C ILE A 271 -0.89 5.35 4.71
N SER A 272 -0.70 4.43 3.76
CA SER A 272 -1.65 4.24 2.66
C SER A 272 -3.08 3.96 3.14
N CYS A 273 -3.32 3.53 4.39
CA CYS A 273 -4.68 3.38 4.95
C CYS A 273 -5.47 4.70 5.08
N PHE A 274 -4.80 5.85 4.99
CA PHE A 274 -5.47 7.15 4.94
C PHE A 274 -6.10 7.44 3.57
N ASP A 275 -5.80 6.63 2.54
CA ASP A 275 -6.30 6.83 1.18
C ASP A 275 -7.82 6.88 1.09
N LEU A 276 -8.53 6.02 1.83
CA LEU A 276 -9.99 5.97 1.87
C LEU A 276 -10.56 7.25 2.49
N LEU A 277 -9.93 7.74 3.56
CA LEU A 277 -10.32 9.00 4.20
C LEU A 277 -10.11 10.17 3.24
N LEU A 278 -8.94 10.24 2.61
CA LEU A 278 -8.60 11.28 1.63
C LEU A 278 -9.48 11.20 0.38
N PHE A 279 -9.88 10.00 -0.04
CA PHE A 279 -10.81 9.78 -1.15
C PHE A 279 -12.21 10.32 -0.84
N VAL A 280 -12.70 10.10 0.38
CA VAL A 280 -13.97 10.67 0.88
C VAL A 280 -13.89 12.20 0.87
N LEU A 281 -12.83 12.76 1.46
CA LEU A 281 -12.63 14.21 1.56
C LEU A 281 -12.48 14.87 0.19
N GLY A 282 -11.73 14.27 -0.73
CA GLY A 282 -11.59 14.73 -2.11
C GLY A 282 -12.87 14.61 -2.94
N GLY A 283 -13.84 13.80 -2.50
CA GLY A 283 -15.19 13.76 -3.06
C GLY A 283 -16.08 14.92 -2.62
N SER A 284 -15.77 15.59 -1.51
CA SER A 284 -16.59 16.65 -0.92
C SER A 284 -16.64 17.91 -1.78
N HIS A 285 -17.78 18.60 -1.77
CA HIS A 285 -17.99 19.84 -2.53
C HIS A 285 -16.98 20.92 -2.14
N TRP A 286 -16.64 21.00 -0.84
CA TRP A 286 -15.66 21.96 -0.31
C TRP A 286 -14.25 21.77 -0.89
N PHE A 287 -13.77 20.52 -0.92
CA PHE A 287 -12.44 20.22 -1.46
C PHE A 287 -12.39 20.44 -2.98
N LYS A 288 -13.51 20.14 -3.67
CA LYS A 288 -13.65 20.43 -5.10
C LYS A 288 -13.55 21.94 -5.38
N GLN A 289 -14.21 22.77 -4.58
CA GLN A 289 -14.17 24.22 -4.74
C GLN A 289 -12.75 24.77 -4.57
N LYS A 290 -12.05 24.35 -3.51
CA LYS A 290 -10.70 24.82 -3.20
C LYS A 290 -9.65 24.43 -4.26
N ILE A 291 -9.83 23.28 -4.91
CA ILE A 291 -8.97 22.85 -6.02
C ILE A 291 -9.27 23.62 -7.30
N ILE A 292 -10.54 23.96 -7.56
CA ILE A 292 -10.90 24.84 -8.69
C ILE A 292 -10.23 26.21 -8.51
N ASP A 293 -10.24 26.75 -7.29
CA ASP A 293 -9.61 28.04 -6.98
C ASP A 293 -8.08 27.99 -7.20
N LEU A 294 -7.41 26.93 -6.74
CA LEU A 294 -5.97 26.70 -6.98
C LEU A 294 -5.63 26.53 -8.47
N TRP A 295 -6.48 25.81 -9.22
CA TRP A 295 -6.28 25.59 -10.65
C TRP A 295 -6.43 26.89 -11.44
N ASN A 296 -7.43 27.70 -11.11
CA ASN A 296 -7.60 29.03 -11.70
C ASN A 296 -6.41 29.93 -11.41
N TYR A 297 -5.78 29.79 -10.24
CA TYR A 297 -4.58 30.54 -9.88
C TYR A 297 -3.33 30.11 -10.68
N LEU A 298 -3.20 28.81 -10.99
CA LEU A 298 -2.05 28.24 -11.72
C LEU A 298 -2.11 28.44 -13.24
N PHE A 299 -3.30 28.58 -13.82
CA PHE A 299 -3.51 28.65 -15.28
C PHE A 299 -4.04 30.01 -15.79
N CYS A 300 -4.32 30.99 -14.93
CA CYS A 300 -4.61 32.38 -15.34
C CYS A 300 -3.37 33.29 -15.37
N HIS A 301 -2.17 32.73 -15.54
CA HIS A 301 -0.95 33.50 -15.78
C HIS A 301 -0.21 33.01 -17.02
#